data_AF-A0A2B8BMD3-F1
#
_entry.id   AF-A0A2B8BMD3-F1
#
_cell.length_a   1.000
_cell.length_b   1.000
_cell.length_c   1.000
_cell.angle_alpha   90.00
_cell.angle_beta   90.00
_cell.angle_gamma   90.00
#
_symmetry.space_group_name_H-M   'P 1'
#
loop_
_entity.id
_entity.type
_entity.pdbx_description
1 polymer ?
#
loop_
_entity_poly.entity_id
_entity_poly.type
_entity_poly.pdbx_seq_one_letter_code
_entity_poly.pdbx_strand_id
1 'polypeptide(L)'
;MTSFDPDMPFENATPIGRPGAGLWFNNRTELVQARTLAGWITLLAEDRELDDRQLAVATGLDIEDVRAVREGAVAMLPPRLLNRALARLEGRNDEGRLQ
;
A
#
# COMPACT_ATOMS: atom_id res chain seq x y z
N MET A 1 34.26 -18.29 -20.94
CA MET A 1 33.16 -19.27 -21.08
C MET A 1 32.96 -19.92 -19.72
N THR A 2 32.07 -19.37 -18.90
CA THR A 2 31.75 -19.92 -17.57
C THR A 2 30.59 -20.90 -17.72
N SER A 3 30.84 -22.14 -17.29
CA SER A 3 29.91 -23.27 -17.27
C SER A 3 28.65 -22.93 -16.48
N PHE A 4 27.48 -23.14 -17.07
CA PHE A 4 26.18 -23.07 -16.37
C PHE A 4 25.88 -24.46 -15.80
N ASP A 5 25.78 -24.55 -14.47
CA ASP A 5 25.50 -25.78 -13.73
C ASP A 5 23.99 -25.87 -13.44
N PRO A 6 23.25 -26.83 -14.06
CA PRO A 6 21.79 -26.85 -14.02
C PRO A 6 21.17 -27.49 -12.76
N ASP A 7 21.98 -27.94 -11.79
CA ASP A 7 21.52 -28.64 -10.59
C ASP A 7 21.54 -27.80 -9.30
N MET A 8 21.65 -26.47 -9.38
CA MET A 8 21.46 -25.60 -8.20
C MET A 8 19.96 -25.46 -7.88
N PRO A 9 19.48 -25.96 -6.73
CA PRO A 9 18.10 -25.72 -6.31
C PRO A 9 17.90 -24.23 -6.01
N PHE A 10 16.73 -23.69 -6.35
CA PHE A 10 16.29 -22.33 -6.01
C PHE A 10 16.11 -22.16 -4.49
N GLU A 11 17.17 -22.33 -3.70
CA GLU A 11 17.14 -22.11 -2.26
C GLU A 11 17.45 -20.64 -1.96
N ASN A 12 16.38 -19.91 -1.67
CA ASN A 12 16.35 -18.75 -0.77
C ASN A 12 17.54 -17.77 -0.86
N ALA A 13 17.52 -16.93 -1.89
CA ALA A 13 18.10 -15.60 -1.76
C ALA A 13 17.31 -14.83 -0.69
N THR A 14 17.74 -14.97 0.56
CA THR A 14 17.25 -14.18 1.68
C THR A 14 17.68 -12.75 1.43
N PRO A 15 16.78 -11.76 1.29
CA PRO A 15 17.21 -10.38 1.19
C PRO A 15 17.65 -9.92 2.57
N ILE A 16 18.93 -10.11 2.88
CA ILE A 16 19.60 -9.40 3.97
C ILE A 16 19.85 -7.97 3.48
N GLY A 17 18.97 -7.05 3.89
CA GLY A 17 19.08 -5.66 3.52
C GLY A 17 18.16 -4.75 4.31
N ARG A 18 18.53 -4.45 5.56
CA ARG A 18 18.19 -3.16 6.17
C ARG A 18 19.52 -2.48 6.50
N PRO A 19 19.74 -1.27 5.97
CA PRO A 19 19.68 -0.11 6.84
C PRO A 19 19.06 1.13 6.15
N GLY A 20 18.39 1.97 6.95
CA GLY A 20 18.34 3.41 6.72
C GLY A 20 17.43 3.96 5.61
N ALA A 21 16.31 4.54 6.05
CA ALA A 21 15.79 5.84 5.60
C ALA A 21 16.37 6.43 4.29
N GLY A 22 15.67 6.18 3.19
CA GLY A 22 15.81 6.90 1.91
C GLY A 22 14.79 6.31 0.94
N LEU A 23 13.55 6.80 0.99
CA LEU A 23 12.88 7.52 -0.11
C LEU A 23 13.08 6.86 -1.50
N TRP A 24 11.95 6.67 -2.20
CA TRP A 24 11.78 6.20 -3.58
C TRP A 24 11.56 4.68 -3.74
N PHE A 25 10.34 4.35 -4.16
CA PHE A 25 9.78 3.02 -4.40
C PHE A 25 10.64 2.22 -5.39
N ASN A 26 11.58 1.44 -4.88
CA ASN A 26 12.46 0.62 -5.71
C ASN A 26 11.95 -0.81 -5.92
N ASN A 27 10.71 -1.14 -5.52
CA ASN A 27 10.19 -2.48 -5.67
C ASN A 27 8.81 -2.52 -6.34
N ARG A 28 8.72 -3.18 -7.50
CA ARG A 28 7.47 -3.43 -8.25
C ARG A 28 6.37 -3.99 -7.35
N THR A 29 6.76 -4.79 -6.36
CA THR A 29 5.87 -5.38 -5.36
C THR A 29 5.18 -4.32 -4.50
N GLU A 30 5.90 -3.29 -4.06
CA GLU A 30 5.31 -2.20 -3.24
C GLU A 30 4.33 -1.38 -4.05
N LEU A 31 4.63 -1.10 -5.33
CA LEU A 31 3.70 -0.40 -6.23
C LEU A 31 2.43 -1.22 -6.47
N VAL A 32 2.55 -2.52 -6.70
CA VAL A 32 1.39 -3.42 -6.86
C VAL A 32 0.57 -3.43 -5.57
N GLN A 33 1.22 -3.54 -4.41
CA GLN A 33 0.55 -3.50 -3.12
C GLN A 33 -0.18 -2.16 -2.89
N ALA A 34 0.47 -1.03 -3.19
CA ALA A 34 -0.14 0.29 -3.07
C ALA A 34 -1.38 0.40 -3.97
N ARG A 35 -1.31 -0.06 -5.23
CA ARG A 35 -2.45 -0.10 -6.15
C ARG A 35 -3.58 -0.97 -5.63
N THR A 36 -3.27 -2.15 -5.10
CA THR A 36 -4.29 -3.04 -4.53
C THR A 36 -4.98 -2.39 -3.34
N LEU A 37 -4.24 -1.80 -2.40
CA LEU A 37 -4.80 -1.11 -1.24
C LEU A 37 -5.65 0.10 -1.65
N ALA A 38 -5.18 0.89 -2.61
CA ALA A 38 -5.92 2.01 -3.16
C ALA A 38 -7.25 1.56 -3.79
N GLY A 39 -7.23 0.45 -4.55
CA GLY A 39 -8.43 -0.14 -5.10
C GLY A 39 -9.46 -0.53 -4.04
N TRP A 40 -9.02 -1.14 -2.92
CA TRP A 40 -9.91 -1.46 -1.80
C TRP A 40 -10.48 -0.21 -1.13
N ILE A 41 -9.66 0.82 -0.91
CA ILE A 41 -10.13 2.08 -0.33
C ILE A 41 -11.19 2.72 -1.23
N THR A 42 -10.94 2.80 -2.54
CA THR A 42 -11.89 3.36 -3.51
C THR A 42 -13.20 2.57 -3.52
N LEU A 43 -13.14 1.24 -3.53
CA LEU A 43 -14.33 0.38 -3.53
C LEU A 43 -15.18 0.57 -2.26
N LEU A 44 -14.56 0.65 -1.07
CA LEU A 44 -15.29 0.93 0.17
C LEU A 44 -15.84 2.36 0.21
N ALA A 45 -15.13 3.33 -0.38
CA ALA A 45 -15.61 4.70 -0.45
C ALA A 45 -16.84 4.81 -1.34
N GLU A 46 -16.85 4.12 -2.48
CA GLU A 46 -17.99 4.06 -3.40
C GLU A 46 -19.18 3.33 -2.77
N ASP A 47 -18.97 2.19 -2.12
CA ASP A 47 -20.00 1.42 -1.41
C ASP A 47 -20.72 2.26 -0.33
N ARG A 48 -20.00 3.20 0.28
CA ARG A 48 -20.52 4.10 1.33
C ARG A 48 -20.85 5.50 0.83
N GLU A 49 -20.82 5.73 -0.48
CA GLU A 49 -21.08 7.01 -1.13
C GLU A 49 -20.28 8.19 -0.55
N LEU A 50 -19.03 7.94 -0.13
CA LEU A 50 -18.17 8.96 0.48
C LEU A 50 -17.61 9.90 -0.59
N ASP A 51 -17.77 11.20 -0.39
CA ASP A 51 -17.05 12.22 -1.14
C ASP A 51 -15.57 12.31 -0.70
N ASP A 52 -14.74 13.06 -1.43
CA ASP A 52 -13.30 13.18 -1.15
C ASP A 52 -13.01 13.68 0.26
N ARG A 53 -13.86 14.58 0.77
CA ARG A 53 -13.69 15.21 2.08
C ARG A 53 -14.07 14.24 3.19
N GLN A 54 -15.17 13.52 3.02
CA GLN A 54 -15.61 12.45 3.92
C GLN A 54 -14.59 11.32 3.96
N LEU A 55 -14.05 10.93 2.80
CA LEU A 55 -13.02 9.90 2.71
C LEU A 55 -11.72 10.32 3.39
N ALA A 56 -11.28 11.57 3.21
CA ALA A 56 -10.12 12.13 3.90
C ALA A 56 -10.29 12.06 5.43
N VAL A 57 -11.47 12.44 5.94
CA VAL A 57 -11.78 12.35 7.38
C VAL A 57 -11.78 10.90 7.86
N ALA A 58 -12.41 9.98 7.14
CA ALA A 58 -12.53 8.58 7.54
C ALA A 58 -11.18 7.84 7.55
N THR A 59 -10.27 8.20 6.64
CA THR A 59 -8.96 7.55 6.48
C THR A 59 -7.83 8.26 7.22
N GLY A 60 -8.00 9.56 7.48
CA GLY A 60 -6.92 10.44 7.96
C GLY A 60 -5.89 10.76 6.88
N LEU A 61 -6.20 10.50 5.60
CA LEU A 61 -5.40 10.96 4.47
C LEU A 61 -5.65 12.45 4.24
N ASP A 62 -4.68 13.14 3.66
CA ASP A 62 -4.93 14.47 3.13
C ASP A 62 -5.74 14.39 1.81
N ILE A 63 -6.25 15.55 1.38
CA ILE A 63 -7.14 15.60 0.22
C ILE A 63 -6.42 15.27 -1.10
N GLU A 64 -5.11 15.51 -1.18
CA GLU A 64 -4.34 15.23 -2.39
C GLU A 64 -4.01 13.74 -2.48
N ASP A 65 -3.70 13.09 -1.35
CA ASP A 65 -3.57 11.64 -1.24
C ASP A 65 -4.88 10.94 -1.61
N VAL A 66 -6.04 11.48 -1.17
CA VAL A 66 -7.35 10.95 -1.55
C VAL A 66 -7.57 11.01 -3.06
N ARG A 67 -7.24 12.15 -3.70
CA ARG A 67 -7.33 12.28 -5.16
C ARG A 67 -6.39 11.29 -5.85
N ALA A 68 -5.16 11.16 -5.38
CA ALA A 68 -4.21 10.21 -5.92
C ALA A 68 -4.71 8.75 -5.80
N VAL A 69 -5.39 8.40 -4.70
CA VAL A 69 -6.04 7.09 -4.53
C VAL A 69 -7.16 6.88 -5.55
N ARG A 70 -8.05 7.87 -5.73
CA ARG A 70 -9.15 7.79 -6.70
C ARG A 70 -8.67 7.71 -8.15
N GLU A 71 -7.63 8.47 -8.49
CA GLU A 71 -7.03 8.48 -9.83
C GLU A 71 -6.10 7.27 -10.08
N GLY A 72 -5.84 6.46 -9.04
CA GLY A 72 -4.89 5.34 -9.13
C GLY A 72 -3.42 5.78 -9.23
N ALA A 73 -3.13 7.05 -9.00
CA ALA A 73 -1.80 7.69 -9.05
C ALA A 73 -0.96 7.43 -7.77
N VAL A 74 -1.02 6.21 -7.24
CA VAL A 74 -0.47 5.86 -5.91
C VAL A 74 1.02 5.50 -5.91
N ALA A 75 1.74 5.82 -6.99
CA ALA A 75 3.16 5.50 -7.11
C ALA A 75 4.03 6.19 -6.07
N MET A 76 3.53 7.28 -5.47
CA MET A 76 4.21 8.05 -4.44
C MET A 76 3.66 7.77 -3.03
N LEU A 77 2.62 6.93 -2.89
CA LEU A 77 1.98 6.65 -1.61
C LEU A 77 2.52 5.37 -0.97
N PRO A 78 3.10 5.45 0.26
CA PRO A 78 3.68 4.28 0.89
C PRO A 78 2.57 3.26 1.25
N PRO A 79 2.72 1.96 0.95
CA PRO A 79 1.71 0.95 1.26
C PRO A 79 1.27 0.93 2.72
N ARG A 80 2.17 1.27 3.65
CA ARG A 80 1.86 1.35 5.08
C ARG A 80 0.83 2.45 5.41
N LEU A 81 0.90 3.58 4.72
CA LEU A 81 -0.07 4.67 4.86
C LEU A 81 -1.44 4.21 4.38
N LEU A 82 -1.50 3.61 3.18
CA LEU A 82 -2.73 3.08 2.60
C LEU A 82 -3.33 1.95 3.44
N ASN A 83 -2.51 1.06 3.99
CA ASN A 83 -2.99 -0.02 4.85
C ASN A 83 -3.62 0.51 6.15
N ARG A 84 -3.05 1.58 6.74
CA ARG A 84 -3.64 2.25 7.91
C ARG A 84 -4.95 2.96 7.56
N ALA A 85 -4.99 3.65 6.43
CA ALA A 85 -6.18 4.29 5.90
C ALA A 85 -7.32 3.27 5.70
N LEU A 86 -7.01 2.13 5.08
CA LEU A 86 -7.96 1.04 4.89
C LEU A 86 -8.45 0.47 6.21
N ALA A 87 -7.56 0.19 7.18
CA ALA A 87 -7.95 -0.31 8.49
C ALA A 87 -8.93 0.63 9.21
N ARG A 88 -8.68 1.95 9.17
CA ARG A 88 -9.60 2.94 9.73
C ARG A 88 -10.95 2.94 9.02
N LEU A 89 -10.95 2.86 7.70
CA LEU A 89 -12.18 2.78 6.91
C LEU A 89 -12.97 1.51 7.23
N GLU A 90 -12.29 0.39 7.49
CA GLU A 90 -12.89 -0.86 7.98
C GLU A 90 -13.42 -0.77 9.43
N GLY A 91 -13.22 0.35 10.14
CA GLY A 91 -13.57 0.49 11.55
C GLY A 91 -12.60 -0.23 12.50
N ARG A 92 -11.50 -0.75 11.96
CA ARG A 92 -10.41 -1.38 12.72
C ARG A 92 -9.41 -0.29 13.10
N ASN A 93 -9.56 0.27 14.29
CA ASN A 93 -8.54 1.19 14.80
C ASN A 93 -7.21 0.45 15.02
N ASP A 94 -6.09 1.18 15.07
CA ASP A 94 -4.72 0.64 15.30
C ASP A 94 -4.61 -0.22 16.59
N GLU A 95 -5.65 -0.20 17.44
CA GLU A 95 -5.79 -0.92 18.71
C GLU A 95 -6.53 -2.27 18.60
N GLY A 96 -6.97 -2.69 17.42
CA GLY A 96 -7.64 -3.98 17.23
C GLY A 96 -9.04 -4.08 17.86
N ARG A 97 -9.66 -2.95 18.22
CA ARG A 97 -11.04 -2.90 18.73
C ARG A 97 -12.00 -2.55 17.60
N LEU A 98 -12.91 -3.48 17.31
CA LEU A 98 -14.13 -3.21 16.56
C LEU A 98 -15.06 -2.43 17.51
N GLN A 99 -15.48 -1.23 17.13
CA GLN A 99 -16.55 -0.50 17.82
C GLN A 99 -17.91 -0.96 17.31
#